data_AF-A0A355WLP7-F1
#
_entry.id   AF-A0A355WLP7-F1
#
_cell.length_a   1.000
_cell.length_b   1.000
_cell.length_c   1.000
_cell.angle_alpha   90.00
_cell.angle_beta   90.00
_cell.angle_gamma   90.00
#
_symmetry.space_group_name_H-M   'P 1'
#
loop_
_entity.id
_entity.type
_entity.pdbx_description
1 polymer ?
#
loop_
_entity_poly.entity_id
_entity_poly.type
_entity_poly.pdbx_seq_one_letter_code
_entity_poly.pdbx_strand_id
1 'polypeptide(L)'
;MGLVSDLWTAYRMRLKRRRFLFRALRKRRQLISHTDQTAKIIDHDILVFSTIRNEIDRLPYFLAYYRSLGVQHFLIVDRRSE
;
A
#
# COMPACT_ATOMS: atom_id res chain seq x y z
N MET A 1 26.54 26.42 14.26
CA MET A 1 25.29 26.74 13.56
C MET A 1 24.73 25.53 12.80
N GLY A 2 24.52 24.36 13.45
CA GLY A 2 24.05 23.14 12.76
C GLY A 2 23.01 22.32 13.54
N LEU A 3 23.17 22.20 14.86
CA LEU A 3 22.28 21.36 15.68
C LEU A 3 20.84 21.89 15.81
N VAL A 4 20.64 23.21 15.91
CA VAL A 4 19.30 23.80 16.07
C VAL A 4 18.50 23.72 14.77
N SER A 5 19.14 23.95 13.62
CA SER A 5 18.51 23.78 12.30
C SER A 5 18.15 22.32 12.00
N ASP A 6 18.98 21.38 12.44
CA ASP A 6 18.74 19.95 12.29
C ASP A 6 17.60 19.45 13.19
N LEU A 7 17.57 19.91 14.45
CA LEU A 7 16.46 19.60 15.38
C LEU A 7 15.14 20.18 14.90
N TRP A 8 15.13 21.40 14.38
CA TRP A 8 13.95 22.01 13.77
C TRP A 8 13.48 21.25 12.53
N THR A 9 14.41 20.83 11.67
CA THR A 9 14.09 20.04 10.48
C THR A 9 13.52 18.66 10.86
N ALA A 10 14.10 17.99 11.84
CA ALA A 10 13.59 16.73 12.37
C ALA A 10 12.18 16.88 12.96
N TYR A 11 11.95 17.96 13.72
CA TYR A 11 10.63 18.27 14.28
C TYR A 11 9.59 18.56 13.18
N ARG A 12 9.94 19.34 12.16
CA ARG A 12 9.10 19.61 10.98
C ARG A 12 8.75 18.32 10.25
N MET A 13 9.72 17.42 10.06
CA MET A 13 9.49 16.11 9.43
C MET A 13 8.57 15.22 10.26
N ARG A 14 8.69 15.25 11.60
CA ARG A 14 7.78 14.55 12.51
C ARG A 14 6.35 15.09 12.39
N LEU A 15 6.16 16.40 12.33
CA LEU A 15 4.84 17.00 12.09
C LEU A 15 4.28 16.62 10.71
N LYS A 16 5.11 16.64 9.66
CA LYS A 16 4.73 16.23 8.31
C LYS A 16 4.27 14.76 8.28
N ARG A 17 5.00 13.86 8.94
CA ARG A 17 4.61 12.46 9.12
C ARG A 17 3.26 12.33 9.82
N ARG A 18 3.06 13.02 10.95
CA ARG A 18 1.79 13.01 11.68
C ARG A 18 0.64 13.49 10.80
N ARG A 19 0.84 14.55 10.02
CA ARG A 19 -0.14 15.06 9.04
C ARG A 19 -0.49 14.01 7.98
N PHE A 20 0.50 13.31 7.42
CA PHE A 20 0.24 12.27 6.42
C PHE A 20 -0.46 11.04 7.01
N LEU A 21 -0.07 10.60 8.21
CA LEU A 21 -0.77 9.52 8.91
C LEU A 21 -2.22 9.89 9.22
N PHE A 22 -2.45 11.10 9.73
CA PHE A 22 -3.80 11.61 9.96
C PHE A 22 -4.61 11.68 8.65
N ARG A 23 -3.99 12.15 7.56
CA ARG A 23 -4.64 12.18 6.24
C ARG A 23 -5.01 10.76 5.78
N ALA A 24 -4.10 9.79 5.93
CA ALA A 24 -4.36 8.40 5.57
C ALA A 24 -5.51 7.81 6.39
N LEU A 25 -5.50 7.99 7.71
CA LEU A 25 -6.58 7.56 8.61
C LEU A 25 -7.93 8.20 8.25
N ARG A 26 -7.95 9.50 7.96
CA ARG A 26 -9.15 10.23 7.56
C ARG A 26 -9.69 9.76 6.21
N LYS A 27 -8.82 9.40 5.27
CA LYS A 27 -9.16 9.06 3.89
C LYS A 27 -9.34 7.56 3.64
N ARG A 28 -9.01 6.70 4.61
CA ARG A 28 -9.12 5.23 4.48
C ARG A 28 -10.51 4.74 4.07
N ARG A 29 -11.57 5.45 4.50
CA ARG A 29 -12.97 5.13 4.16
C ARG A 29 -13.37 5.46 2.72
N GLN A 30 -12.47 6.05 1.93
CA GLN A 30 -12.71 6.32 0.51
C GLN A 30 -12.34 5.14 -0.39
N LEU A 31 -11.67 4.11 0.15
CA LEU A 31 -11.39 2.88 -0.57
C LEU A 31 -12.63 1.99 -0.54
N ILE A 32 -13.00 1.48 -1.70
CA ILE A 32 -14.09 0.51 -1.85
C ILE A 32 -13.44 -0.87 -2.00
N SER A 33 -13.79 -1.80 -1.11
CA SER A 33 -13.38 -3.19 -1.26
C SER A 33 -14.26 -3.85 -2.31
N HIS A 34 -13.67 -4.23 -3.44
CA HIS A 34 -14.38 -4.94 -4.51
C HIS A 34 -14.46 -6.44 -4.26
N THR A 35 -13.42 -7.03 -3.66
CA THR A 35 -13.38 -8.44 -3.31
C THR A 35 -12.51 -8.59 -2.07
N ASP A 36 -13.15 -8.87 -0.94
CA ASP A 36 -12.46 -9.10 0.32
C ASP A 36 -12.31 -10.61 0.56
N GLN A 37 -11.08 -11.10 0.50
CA GLN A 37 -10.71 -12.47 0.84
C GLN A 37 -9.71 -12.51 2.00
N THR A 38 -9.62 -11.43 2.78
CA THR A 38 -8.68 -11.35 3.90
C THR A 38 -8.96 -12.40 4.98
N ALA A 39 -10.21 -12.84 5.13
CA ALA A 39 -10.60 -13.92 6.03
C ALA A 39 -10.02 -15.29 5.66
N LYS A 40 -9.49 -15.47 4.44
CA LYS A 40 -8.87 -16.72 3.98
C LYS A 40 -7.36 -16.78 4.25
N ILE A 41 -6.75 -15.68 4.71
CA ILE A 41 -5.32 -15.59 4.95
C ILE A 41 -4.96 -16.41 6.20
N ILE A 42 -3.98 -17.30 6.07
CA ILE A 42 -3.41 -18.12 7.16
C ILE A 42 -1.96 -17.74 7.43
N ASP A 43 -1.43 -18.15 8.58
CA ASP A 43 -0.12 -17.74 9.12
C ASP A 43 1.10 -18.06 8.24
N HIS A 44 0.93 -18.89 7.20
CA HIS A 44 2.00 -19.30 6.29
C HIS A 44 1.82 -18.82 4.85
N ASP A 45 0.81 -17.98 4.59
CA ASP A 45 0.59 -17.43 3.28
C ASP A 45 1.64 -16.39 2.92
N ILE A 46 2.16 -16.49 1.70
CA ILE A 46 2.94 -15.41 1.11
C ILE A 46 1.96 -14.41 0.49
N LEU A 47 2.00 -13.18 0.99
CA LEU A 47 1.13 -12.08 0.60
C LEU A 47 1.87 -11.11 -0.34
N VAL A 48 1.22 -10.70 -1.42
CA VAL A 48 1.69 -9.58 -2.25
C VAL A 48 0.79 -8.38 -2.03
N PHE A 49 1.37 -7.27 -1.59
CA PHE A 49 0.72 -5.97 -1.58
C PHE A 49 1.26 -5.11 -2.72
N SER A 50 0.41 -4.71 -3.66
CA SER A 50 0.82 -3.93 -4.82
C SER A 50 -0.23 -2.89 -5.21
N THR A 51 0.23 -1.77 -5.78
CA THR A 51 -0.64 -0.77 -6.39
C THR A 51 -0.56 -0.92 -7.91
N ILE A 52 -1.69 -1.15 -8.56
CA ILE A 52 -1.77 -1.28 -10.02
C ILE A 52 -2.40 -0.01 -10.58
N ARG A 53 -1.96 0.41 -11.77
CA ARG A 53 -2.51 1.57 -12.47
C ARG A 53 -2.56 1.28 -13.96
N ASN A 54 -3.76 1.14 -14.52
CA ASN A 54 -4.01 1.02 -15.97
C ASN A 54 -3.13 -0.04 -16.68
N GLU A 55 -2.70 -1.09 -15.98
CA GLU A 55 -1.82 -2.16 -16.50
C GLU A 55 -2.56 -3.50 -16.60
N ILE A 56 -3.86 -3.45 -16.93
CA ILE A 56 -4.73 -4.63 -16.94
C ILE A 56 -4.19 -5.74 -17.86
N ASP A 57 -3.58 -5.37 -18.99
CA ASP A 57 -3.03 -6.32 -19.96
C ASP A 57 -1.81 -7.09 -19.43
N ARG A 58 -1.08 -6.51 -18.47
CA ARG A 58 0.08 -7.15 -17.83
C ARG A 58 -0.28 -7.94 -16.58
N LEU A 59 -1.49 -7.75 -16.07
CA LEU A 59 -1.95 -8.39 -14.84
C LEU A 59 -1.83 -9.92 -14.88
N PRO A 60 -2.17 -10.63 -15.97
CA PRO A 60 -2.04 -12.09 -16.01
C PRO A 60 -0.60 -12.56 -15.82
N TYR A 61 0.37 -11.88 -16.42
CA TYR A 61 1.80 -12.20 -16.29
C TYR A 61 2.31 -11.92 -14.88
N PHE A 62 1.92 -10.78 -14.31
CA PHE A 62 2.23 -10.42 -12.93
C PHE A 62 1.73 -11.49 -11.95
N LEU A 63 0.46 -11.88 -12.09
CA LEU A 63 -0.14 -12.89 -11.23
C LEU A 63 0.55 -14.25 -11.42
N ALA A 64 0.78 -14.68 -12.66
CA ALA A 64 1.46 -15.96 -12.94
C ALA A 64 2.87 -16.02 -12.35
N TYR A 65 3.63 -14.92 -12.48
CA TYR A 65 4.97 -14.81 -11.91
C TYR A 65 4.95 -14.92 -10.38
N TYR A 66 4.09 -14.17 -9.69
CA TYR A 66 4.05 -14.25 -8.23
C TYR A 66 3.45 -15.58 -7.73
N ARG A 67 2.53 -16.17 -8.49
CA ARG A 67 2.02 -17.53 -8.20
C ARG A 67 3.12 -18.59 -8.30
N SER A 68 4.04 -18.49 -9.28
CA SER A 68 5.18 -19.43 -9.37
C SER A 68 6.18 -19.25 -8.22
N LEU A 69 6.24 -18.06 -7.62
CA LEU A 69 7.00 -17.78 -6.40
C LEU A 69 6.29 -18.25 -5.10
N GLY A 70 5.08 -18.83 -5.20
CA GLY A 70 4.33 -19.33 -4.04
C GLY A 70 3.42 -18.31 -3.37
N VAL A 71 3.14 -17.16 -4.00
CA VAL A 71 2.20 -16.16 -3.47
C VAL A 71 0.78 -16.71 -3.46
N GLN A 72 0.12 -16.62 -2.31
CA GLN A 72 -1.20 -17.19 -2.06
C GLN A 72 -2.30 -16.11 -2.10
N HIS A 73 -2.04 -14.91 -1.58
CA HIS A 73 -2.99 -13.80 -1.61
C HIS A 73 -2.41 -12.51 -2.18
N PHE A 74 -3.27 -11.78 -2.88
CA PHE A 74 -2.95 -10.50 -3.51
C PHE A 74 -3.83 -9.42 -2.90
N LEU A 75 -3.20 -8.43 -2.29
CA LEU A 75 -3.80 -7.21 -1.78
C LEU A 75 -3.49 -6.09 -2.76
N ILE A 76 -4.35 -5.95 -3.78
CA ILE A 76 -4.15 -5.00 -4.87
C ILE A 76 -4.97 -3.74 -4.60
N VAL A 77 -4.29 -2.59 -4.62
CA VAL A 77 -4.95 -1.28 -4.61
C VAL A 77 -4.89 -0.71 -6.02
N ASP A 78 -6.04 -0.68 -6.69
CA ASP A 78 -6.16 0.02 -7.97
C ASP A 78 -6.51 1.49 -7.74
N ARG A 79 -5.83 2.37 -8.47
CA ARG A 79 -6.24 3.77 -8.59
C ARG A 79 -7.17 3.84 -9.78
N ARG A 80 -8.48 3.61 -9.56
CA ARG A 80 -9.53 3.89 -10.55
C ARG A 80 -9.26 5.24 -11.17
N SER A 81 -8.69 5.21 -12.37
CA SER A 81 -8.33 6.38 -13.15
C SER A 81 -9.19 6.21 -14.40
N GLU A 82 -10.34 6.89 -14.33
CA GLU A 82 -11.53 6.84 -15.20
C GLU A 82 -12.43 5.60 -15.07
#